data_AF-A0A951CDB5-F1
#
_entry.id   AF-A0A951CDB5-F1
#
_cell.length_a   1.000
_cell.length_b   1.000
_cell.length_c   1.000
_cell.angle_alpha   90.00
_cell.angle_beta   90.00
_cell.angle_gamma   90.00
#
_symmetry.space_group_name_H-M   'P 1'
#
loop_
_entity.id
_entity.type
_entity.pdbx_description
1 polymer ?
#
loop_
_entity_poly.entity_id
_entity_poly.type
_entity_poly.pdbx_seq_one_letter_code
_entity_poly.pdbx_strand_id
1 'polypeptide(L)'
;MKRGKRNLLLAAWRIARPYWTSEEKWSAWGLLLTVIALSLGNVYISVLLNQWNNAFYNTLQTFDGPGFFREIGIFCVLAGISIVMSVYALYLNQMLQIRWRRWLTRKYLGAWLDHRAYYRLQLQNTGGPSASDLPIADNPDQRISEDLNQFTTYVLSLSLGLLTSVVSLASFLMILWALSGPAAIPLGKWGTLYIPGYLVWAALIYAGAGTWLTVKIGRPLVSLNFLRQRFEADFRFSLVRLRENAEGIAFYGGESVERDVLHERFQDIFVNFWRIMKRQKSLTWFTVGYAQIAIIFPVLVVAPRYFAKQIGLGGLMQVINAFSTVQSSLSFIITSYTDIAVWQAVTERLAGFEGRLSDIQSATKGPQKLLTRYGTNRLALENVNVDLPDGTRLLRNFSLNACAGERVLITGPSGGGKSTLLRVVAGLWPFGRGTIDLCDRKILFLPQRPYLPLGTLARALAYPRDSESSYSTVQLRDALETVGLGPLEDKLDIADDWSQRLSLGEQQRLAFARILLATPNLVFLDEATSALDESSEAELYDILCAAPWRPIVISVGHRSTLRRFHDQVIDLAPFNERFAKEDACSVA
;
A
#
# COMPACT_ATOMS: atom_id res chain seq x y z
N MET A 1 24.98 -1.11 10.12
CA MET A 1 24.26 -2.14 9.32
C MET A 1 23.68 -3.32 10.10
N LYS A 2 24.29 -3.87 11.17
CA LYS A 2 23.73 -5.04 11.90
C LYS A 2 22.50 -4.73 12.79
N ARG A 3 22.37 -3.52 13.36
CA ARG A 3 21.18 -3.11 14.16
C ARG A 3 19.90 -2.92 13.31
N GLY A 4 20.01 -2.34 12.11
CA GLY A 4 18.85 -2.16 11.21
C GLY A 4 18.24 -3.48 10.69
N LYS A 5 19.06 -4.49 10.37
CA LYS A 5 18.58 -5.79 9.88
C LYS A 5 17.80 -6.60 10.92
N ARG A 6 18.18 -6.49 12.20
CA ARG A 6 17.48 -7.18 13.31
C ARG A 6 16.09 -6.59 13.52
N ASN A 7 15.94 -5.28 13.35
CA ASN A 7 14.64 -4.60 13.40
C ASN A 7 13.74 -4.98 12.21
N LEU A 8 14.32 -5.21 11.02
CA LEU A 8 13.54 -5.54 9.82
C LEU A 8 12.88 -6.93 9.87
N LEU A 9 13.60 -7.95 10.31
CA LEU A 9 13.02 -9.30 10.48
C LEU A 9 11.96 -9.32 11.58
N LEU A 10 12.18 -8.58 12.67
CA LEU A 10 11.18 -8.41 13.72
C LEU A 10 9.94 -7.68 13.22
N ALA A 11 10.11 -6.65 12.39
CA ALA A 11 9.01 -5.94 11.75
C ALA A 11 8.22 -6.84 10.79
N ALA A 12 8.92 -7.59 9.92
CA ALA A 12 8.29 -8.56 9.03
C ALA A 12 7.49 -9.62 9.82
N TRP A 13 8.06 -10.13 10.92
CA TRP A 13 7.36 -11.08 11.79
C TRP A 13 6.14 -10.44 12.46
N ARG A 14 6.22 -9.19 12.90
CA ARG A 14 5.09 -8.47 13.50
C ARG A 14 3.93 -8.31 12.51
N ILE A 15 4.22 -8.00 11.24
CA ILE A 15 3.23 -7.89 10.17
C ILE A 15 2.65 -9.27 9.81
N ALA A 16 3.48 -10.31 9.76
CA ALA A 16 3.09 -11.65 9.34
C ALA A 16 2.31 -12.43 10.41
N ARG A 17 2.77 -12.40 11.66
CA ARG A 17 2.28 -13.20 12.79
C ARG A 17 0.76 -13.24 12.91
N PRO A 18 0.01 -12.13 12.78
CA PRO A 18 -1.44 -12.12 13.00
C PRO A 18 -2.21 -13.10 12.10
N TYR A 19 -1.79 -13.29 10.84
CA TYR A 19 -2.41 -14.25 9.93
C TYR A 19 -2.17 -15.70 10.37
N TRP A 20 -0.93 -16.03 10.75
CA TRP A 20 -0.54 -17.38 11.19
C TRP A 20 -1.12 -17.79 12.54
N THR A 21 -1.70 -16.85 13.28
CA THR A 21 -2.42 -17.07 14.54
C THR A 21 -3.93 -16.82 14.46
N SER A 22 -4.44 -16.48 13.27
CA SER A 22 -5.86 -16.14 13.03
C SER A 22 -6.79 -17.36 13.02
N GLU A 23 -8.09 -17.13 12.77
CA GLU A 23 -9.06 -18.18 12.47
C GLU A 23 -8.65 -19.07 11.28
N GLU A 24 -7.89 -18.55 10.31
CA GLU A 24 -7.44 -19.30 9.13
C GLU A 24 -6.15 -20.11 9.37
N LYS A 25 -5.59 -20.11 10.61
CA LYS A 25 -4.25 -20.67 10.93
C LYS A 25 -4.03 -22.11 10.48
N TRP A 26 -5.01 -22.99 10.69
CA TRP A 26 -4.85 -24.41 10.34
C TRP A 26 -4.79 -24.61 8.82
N SER A 27 -5.58 -23.84 8.07
CA SER A 27 -5.51 -23.84 6.61
C SER A 27 -4.19 -23.25 6.10
N ALA A 28 -3.70 -22.18 6.75
CA ALA A 28 -2.44 -21.53 6.39
C ALA A 28 -1.24 -22.46 6.61
N TRP A 29 -1.14 -23.09 7.79
CA TRP A 29 -0.07 -24.05 8.10
C TRP A 29 -0.16 -25.31 7.24
N GLY A 30 -1.37 -25.85 7.02
CA GLY A 30 -1.56 -27.01 6.14
C GLY A 30 -1.11 -26.75 4.71
N LEU A 31 -1.49 -25.59 4.13
CA LEU A 31 -1.03 -25.18 2.80
C LEU A 31 0.49 -24.97 2.77
N LEU A 32 1.06 -24.27 3.75
CA LEU A 32 2.51 -24.02 3.80
C LEU A 32 3.30 -25.34 3.88
N LEU A 33 2.92 -26.26 4.76
CA LEU A 33 3.58 -27.55 4.91
C LEU A 33 3.46 -28.38 3.62
N THR A 34 2.31 -28.35 2.95
CA THR A 34 2.13 -29.05 1.68
C THR A 34 3.02 -28.45 0.58
N VAL A 35 3.08 -27.12 0.48
CA VAL A 35 3.95 -26.44 -0.48
C VAL A 35 5.43 -26.75 -0.21
N ILE A 36 5.85 -26.75 1.06
CA ILE A 36 7.21 -27.14 1.47
C ILE A 36 7.47 -28.60 1.07
N ALA A 37 6.56 -29.52 1.37
CA ALA A 37 6.70 -30.94 1.05
C ALA A 37 6.84 -31.17 -0.47
N LEU A 38 6.00 -30.52 -1.29
CA LEU A 38 6.09 -30.61 -2.75
C LEU A 38 7.38 -29.97 -3.29
N SER A 39 7.81 -28.84 -2.72
CA SER A 39 9.04 -28.16 -3.12
C SER A 39 10.29 -29.00 -2.79
N LEU A 40 10.36 -29.57 -1.59
CA LEU A 40 11.43 -30.49 -1.20
C LEU A 40 11.36 -31.81 -1.97
N GLY A 41 10.14 -32.29 -2.28
CA GLY A 41 9.90 -33.42 -3.17
C GLY A 41 10.50 -33.20 -4.56
N ASN A 42 10.34 -32.00 -5.13
CA ASN A 42 10.98 -31.65 -6.40
C ASN A 42 12.53 -31.65 -6.32
N VAL A 43 13.11 -31.21 -5.19
CA VAL A 43 14.57 -31.33 -4.98
C VAL A 43 14.99 -32.79 -4.91
N TYR A 44 14.22 -33.64 -4.25
CA TYR A 44 14.48 -35.08 -4.19
C TYR A 44 14.38 -35.75 -5.58
N ILE A 45 13.35 -35.41 -6.37
CA ILE A 45 13.23 -35.88 -7.76
C ILE A 45 14.41 -35.39 -8.60
N SER A 46 14.93 -34.18 -8.36
CA SER A 46 16.13 -33.69 -9.04
C SER A 46 17.37 -34.53 -8.72
N VAL A 47 17.51 -35.03 -7.49
CA VAL A 47 18.57 -35.97 -7.11
C VAL A 47 18.38 -37.32 -7.82
N LEU A 48 17.15 -37.84 -7.89
CA LEU A 48 16.86 -39.08 -8.61
C LEU A 48 17.12 -38.94 -10.11
N LEU A 49 16.74 -37.82 -10.72
CA LEU A 49 17.05 -37.51 -12.11
C LEU A 49 18.55 -37.39 -12.36
N ASN A 50 19.33 -36.89 -11.40
CA ASN A 50 20.78 -36.86 -11.49
C ASN A 50 21.40 -38.27 -11.48
N GLN A 51 20.88 -39.18 -10.64
CA GLN A 51 21.30 -40.59 -10.61
C GLN A 51 20.87 -41.33 -11.88
N TRP A 52 19.63 -41.12 -12.33
CA TRP A 52 19.11 -41.62 -13.59
C TRP A 52 19.97 -41.16 -14.78
N ASN A 53 20.40 -39.90 -14.78
CA ASN A 53 21.26 -39.36 -15.83
C ASN A 53 22.59 -40.13 -15.96
N ASN A 54 23.19 -40.53 -14.83
CA ASN A 54 24.37 -41.39 -14.83
C ASN A 54 24.06 -42.77 -15.49
N ALA A 55 22.99 -43.43 -15.06
CA ALA A 55 22.57 -44.72 -15.61
C ALA A 55 22.29 -44.67 -17.12
N PHE A 56 21.55 -43.66 -17.56
CA PHE A 56 21.21 -43.44 -18.96
C PHE A 56 22.45 -43.29 -19.85
N TYR A 57 23.40 -42.43 -19.49
CA TYR A 57 24.59 -42.21 -20.31
C TYR A 57 25.59 -43.37 -20.25
N ASN A 58 25.66 -44.13 -19.16
CA ASN A 58 26.44 -45.37 -19.15
C ASN A 58 25.83 -46.42 -20.08
N THR A 59 24.50 -46.55 -20.10
CA THR A 59 23.78 -47.46 -21.00
C THR A 59 24.03 -47.12 -22.48
N LEU A 60 24.05 -45.82 -22.81
CA LEU A 60 24.45 -45.34 -24.14
C LEU A 60 25.91 -45.65 -24.46
N GLN A 61 26.82 -45.47 -23.50
CA GLN A 61 28.24 -45.77 -23.67
C GLN A 61 28.48 -47.27 -23.93
N THR A 62 27.67 -48.15 -23.34
CA THR A 62 27.74 -49.61 -23.53
C THR A 62 26.88 -50.13 -24.69
N PHE A 63 26.19 -49.25 -25.43
CA PHE A 63 25.31 -49.60 -26.55
C PHE A 63 24.20 -50.60 -26.18
N ASP A 64 23.66 -50.53 -24.95
CA ASP A 64 22.62 -51.44 -24.46
C ASP A 64 21.21 -50.94 -24.86
N GLY A 65 20.67 -51.54 -25.94
CA GLY A 65 19.34 -51.21 -26.49
C GLY A 65 18.16 -51.47 -25.53
N PRO A 66 18.03 -52.68 -24.94
CA PRO A 66 17.01 -52.94 -23.92
C PRO A 66 17.10 -52.01 -22.70
N GLY A 67 18.32 -51.75 -22.21
CA GLY A 67 18.56 -50.81 -21.13
C GLY A 67 18.08 -49.40 -21.46
N PHE A 68 18.30 -48.93 -22.69
CA PHE A 68 17.86 -47.62 -23.14
C PHE A 68 16.35 -47.40 -22.97
N PHE A 69 15.52 -48.35 -23.45
CA PHE A 69 14.07 -48.23 -23.31
C PHE A 69 13.59 -48.31 -21.85
N ARG A 70 14.29 -49.09 -21.01
CA ARG A 70 14.02 -49.12 -19.57
C ARG A 70 14.27 -47.76 -18.92
N GLU A 71 15.40 -47.13 -19.22
CA GLU A 71 15.75 -45.81 -18.68
C GLU A 71 14.78 -44.73 -19.17
N ILE A 72 14.32 -44.79 -20.42
CA ILE A 72 13.25 -43.90 -20.92
C ILE A 72 11.96 -44.09 -20.12
N GLY A 73 11.56 -45.32 -19.81
CA GLY A 73 10.39 -45.60 -18.97
C GLY A 73 10.51 -44.99 -17.57
N ILE A 74 11.66 -45.14 -16.92
CA ILE A 74 11.94 -44.54 -15.60
C ILE A 74 11.88 -43.01 -15.68
N PHE A 75 12.47 -42.42 -16.72
CA PHE A 75 12.41 -40.98 -16.96
C PHE A 75 10.97 -40.48 -17.07
N CYS A 76 10.11 -41.14 -17.84
CA CYS A 76 8.70 -40.75 -17.99
C CYS A 76 7.96 -40.74 -16.65
N VAL A 77 8.21 -41.72 -15.77
CA VAL A 77 7.60 -41.76 -14.44
C VAL A 77 8.12 -40.63 -13.55
N LEU A 78 9.44 -40.43 -13.49
CA LEU A 78 10.05 -39.35 -12.70
C LEU A 78 9.60 -37.96 -13.19
N ALA A 79 9.56 -37.76 -14.51
CA ALA A 79 9.08 -36.53 -15.13
C ALA A 79 7.60 -36.30 -14.83
N GLY A 80 6.75 -37.33 -14.95
CA GLY A 80 5.33 -37.24 -14.62
C GLY A 80 5.08 -36.81 -13.16
N ILE A 81 5.79 -37.43 -12.22
CA ILE A 81 5.73 -37.05 -10.80
C ILE A 81 6.21 -35.61 -10.59
N SER A 82 7.33 -35.21 -11.21
CA SER A 82 7.86 -33.85 -11.10
C SER A 82 6.90 -32.79 -11.65
N ILE A 83 6.24 -33.07 -12.79
CA ILE A 83 5.25 -32.18 -13.40
C ILE A 83 4.09 -31.98 -12.43
N VAL A 84 3.51 -33.06 -11.90
CA VAL A 84 2.39 -32.98 -10.94
C VAL A 84 2.81 -32.21 -9.69
N MET A 85 3.97 -32.52 -9.10
CA MET A 85 4.49 -31.81 -7.93
C MET A 85 4.70 -30.32 -8.21
N SER A 86 5.28 -29.96 -9.36
CA SER A 86 5.54 -28.57 -9.74
C SER A 86 4.27 -27.76 -9.97
N VAL A 87 3.28 -28.34 -10.67
CA VAL A 87 1.98 -27.70 -10.92
C VAL A 87 1.24 -27.43 -9.61
N TYR A 88 1.14 -28.44 -8.73
CA TYR A 88 0.46 -28.26 -7.45
C TYR A 88 1.25 -27.40 -6.46
N ALA A 89 2.58 -27.44 -6.48
CA ALA A 89 3.39 -26.53 -5.68
C ALA A 89 3.12 -25.06 -6.05
N LEU A 90 3.06 -24.75 -7.36
CA LEU A 90 2.75 -23.42 -7.85
C LEU A 90 1.33 -22.99 -7.47
N TYR A 91 0.33 -23.83 -7.76
CA TYR A 91 -1.08 -23.55 -7.50
C TYR A 91 -1.35 -23.34 -6.00
N LEU A 92 -0.83 -24.21 -5.13
CA LEU A 92 -1.03 -24.11 -3.69
C LEU A 92 -0.27 -22.92 -3.08
N ASN A 93 0.89 -22.56 -3.63
CA ASN A 93 1.60 -21.34 -3.23
C ASN A 93 0.79 -20.09 -3.59
N GLN A 94 0.23 -20.01 -4.79
CA GLN A 94 -0.67 -18.91 -5.19
C GLN A 94 -1.93 -18.84 -4.33
N MET A 95 -2.53 -19.99 -4.00
CA MET A 95 -3.67 -20.09 -3.09
C MET A 95 -3.34 -19.53 -1.69
N LEU A 96 -2.14 -19.86 -1.16
CA LEU A 96 -1.67 -19.32 0.11
C LEU A 96 -1.44 -17.80 0.04
N GLN A 97 -0.84 -17.30 -1.04
CA GLN A 97 -0.61 -15.86 -1.27
C GLN A 97 -1.92 -15.07 -1.25
N ILE A 98 -2.93 -15.50 -2.01
CA ILE A 98 -4.19 -14.73 -2.10
C ILE A 98 -5.01 -14.77 -0.81
N ARG A 99 -5.03 -15.92 -0.09
CA ARG A 99 -5.70 -16.02 1.22
C ARG A 99 -5.04 -15.11 2.25
N TRP A 100 -3.71 -15.12 2.29
CA TRP A 100 -2.95 -14.26 3.18
C TRP A 100 -3.17 -12.78 2.86
N ARG A 101 -3.10 -12.40 1.57
CA ARG A 101 -3.38 -11.03 1.11
C ARG A 101 -4.79 -10.59 1.51
N ARG A 102 -5.81 -11.41 1.25
CA ARG A 102 -7.22 -11.12 1.61
C ARG A 102 -7.34 -10.79 3.09
N TRP A 103 -6.74 -11.61 3.95
CA TRP A 103 -6.80 -11.42 5.40
C TRP A 103 -6.08 -10.14 5.85
N LEU A 104 -4.85 -9.90 5.35
CA LEU A 104 -4.10 -8.68 5.66
C LEU A 104 -4.82 -7.42 5.17
N THR A 105 -5.33 -7.42 3.93
CA THR A 105 -6.09 -6.29 3.38
C THR A 105 -7.30 -5.99 4.24
N ARG A 106 -8.08 -7.01 4.67
CA ARG A 106 -9.22 -6.79 5.57
C ARG A 106 -8.80 -6.16 6.91
N LYS A 107 -7.71 -6.65 7.52
CA LYS A 107 -7.18 -6.10 8.79
C LYS A 107 -6.74 -4.64 8.64
N TYR A 108 -5.90 -4.33 7.66
CA TYR A 108 -5.34 -2.99 7.48
C TYR A 108 -6.37 -1.98 6.97
N LEU A 109 -7.27 -2.39 6.08
CA LEU A 109 -8.39 -1.56 5.64
C LEU A 109 -9.32 -1.23 6.81
N GLY A 110 -9.64 -2.23 7.64
CA GLY A 110 -10.41 -2.03 8.87
C GLY A 110 -9.72 -1.05 9.81
N ALA A 111 -8.44 -1.23 10.11
CA ALA A 111 -7.69 -0.35 10.99
C ALA A 111 -7.54 1.09 10.44
N TRP A 112 -7.50 1.27 9.12
CA TRP A 112 -7.42 2.59 8.47
C TRP A 112 -8.75 3.36 8.50
N LEU A 113 -9.87 2.65 8.37
CA LEU A 113 -11.21 3.25 8.46
C LEU A 113 -11.68 3.44 9.91
N ASP A 114 -11.16 2.63 10.83
CA ASP A 114 -11.48 2.69 12.25
C ASP A 114 -10.92 3.96 12.92
N HIS A 115 -11.63 4.48 13.93
CA HIS A 115 -11.32 5.72 14.66
C HIS A 115 -10.97 6.92 13.76
N ARG A 116 -11.46 6.94 12.51
CA ARG A 116 -11.17 7.97 11.49
C ARG A 116 -9.66 8.15 11.24
N ALA A 117 -8.89 7.06 11.31
CA ALA A 117 -7.45 7.11 11.14
C ALA A 117 -7.05 7.68 9.76
N TYR A 118 -7.81 7.40 8.70
CA TYR A 118 -7.62 7.98 7.37
C TYR A 118 -7.52 9.52 7.36
N TYR A 119 -8.33 10.20 8.17
CA TYR A 119 -8.32 11.66 8.26
C TYR A 119 -7.20 12.16 9.18
N ARG A 120 -6.99 11.49 10.32
CA ARG A 120 -5.98 11.89 11.31
C ARG A 120 -4.55 11.73 10.80
N LEU A 121 -4.30 10.75 9.94
CA LEU A 121 -3.01 10.60 9.23
C LEU A 121 -2.69 11.82 8.36
N GLN A 122 -3.69 12.41 7.70
CA GLN A 122 -3.48 13.61 6.87
C GLN A 122 -3.14 14.84 7.73
N LEU A 123 -3.77 14.98 8.90
CA LEU A 123 -3.49 16.09 9.83
C LEU A 123 -2.06 16.08 10.36
N GLN A 124 -1.51 14.89 10.65
CA GLN A 124 -0.12 14.76 11.12
C GLN A 124 0.92 15.11 10.05
N ASN A 125 0.59 14.91 8.77
CA ASN A 125 1.47 15.29 7.66
C ASN A 125 1.58 16.81 7.46
N THR A 126 0.66 17.61 8.04
CA THR A 126 0.66 19.08 7.93
C THR A 126 1.31 19.77 9.14
N GLY A 127 1.61 19.03 10.21
CA GLY A 127 2.36 19.54 11.36
C GLY A 127 3.85 19.58 11.05
N GLY A 128 4.54 20.65 11.49
CA GLY A 128 5.99 20.79 11.36
C GLY A 128 6.82 19.62 11.91
N PRO A 129 8.15 19.67 11.77
CA PRO A 129 9.02 18.49 11.81
C PRO A 129 8.86 17.69 13.12
N SER A 130 8.24 16.51 13.03
CA SER A 130 8.42 15.48 14.05
C SER A 130 9.82 14.90 13.95
N ALA A 131 10.42 14.57 15.10
CA ALA A 131 11.81 14.14 15.31
C ALA A 131 12.22 12.80 14.63
N SER A 132 11.50 12.35 13.62
CA SER A 132 11.87 11.26 12.73
C SER A 132 11.95 11.81 11.31
N ASP A 133 13.16 11.94 10.78
CA ASP A 133 13.57 12.57 9.51
C ASP A 133 12.97 11.97 8.22
N LEU A 134 11.66 11.78 8.11
CA LEU A 134 10.99 11.39 6.87
C LEU A 134 9.66 12.16 6.70
N PRO A 135 9.67 13.32 6.03
CA PRO A 135 8.48 13.89 5.45
C PRO A 135 8.13 13.04 4.23
N ILE A 136 7.27 12.04 4.43
CA ILE A 136 6.65 11.33 3.32
C ILE A 136 5.15 11.45 3.55
N ALA A 137 4.49 12.15 2.63
CA ALA A 137 3.07 11.93 2.34
C ALA A 137 2.88 10.42 2.20
N ASP A 138 2.47 9.76 3.29
CA ASP A 138 2.19 8.34 3.24
C ASP A 138 0.98 8.17 2.33
N ASN A 139 1.08 7.28 1.36
CA ASN A 139 0.00 6.94 0.43
C ASN A 139 -0.62 5.63 0.93
N PRO A 140 -1.62 5.67 1.87
CA PRO A 140 -2.13 4.46 2.51
C PRO A 140 -2.82 3.53 1.50
N ASP A 141 -3.35 4.10 0.43
CA ASP A 141 -3.87 3.40 -0.75
C ASP A 141 -2.81 2.50 -1.39
N GLN A 142 -1.60 3.00 -1.62
CA GLN A 142 -0.49 2.19 -2.13
C GLN A 142 -0.05 1.14 -1.10
N ARG A 143 -0.03 1.49 0.19
CA ARG A 143 0.32 0.54 1.27
C ARG A 143 -0.62 -0.66 1.28
N ILE A 144 -1.92 -0.41 1.21
CA ILE A 144 -2.95 -1.46 1.30
C ILE A 144 -3.09 -2.24 -0.01
N SER A 145 -3.02 -1.58 -1.17
CA SER A 145 -3.26 -2.22 -2.47
C SER A 145 -2.03 -2.98 -3.01
N GLU A 146 -0.85 -2.37 -2.93
CA GLU A 146 0.37 -2.85 -3.60
C GLU A 146 1.38 -3.44 -2.61
N ASP A 147 1.71 -2.73 -1.54
CA ASP A 147 2.74 -3.19 -0.59
C ASP A 147 2.32 -4.47 0.14
N LEU A 148 1.05 -4.61 0.56
CA LEU A 148 0.55 -5.87 1.14
C LEU A 148 0.66 -7.05 0.16
N ASN A 149 0.40 -6.82 -1.13
CA ASN A 149 0.56 -7.84 -2.16
C ASN A 149 2.03 -8.25 -2.28
N GLN A 150 2.91 -7.27 -2.52
CA GLN A 150 4.35 -7.48 -2.65
C GLN A 150 4.92 -8.18 -1.41
N PHE A 151 4.51 -7.78 -0.21
CA PHE A 151 4.94 -8.39 1.05
C PHE A 151 4.62 -9.89 1.09
N THR A 152 3.36 -10.28 0.84
CA THR A 152 2.95 -11.68 0.87
C THR A 152 3.66 -12.53 -0.19
N THR A 153 3.83 -11.98 -1.40
CA THR A 153 4.52 -12.66 -2.51
C THR A 153 5.99 -12.88 -2.19
N TYR A 154 6.72 -11.82 -1.81
CA TYR A 154 8.16 -11.92 -1.58
C TYR A 154 8.52 -12.71 -0.33
N VAL A 155 7.73 -12.62 0.75
CA VAL A 155 7.99 -13.45 1.94
C VAL A 155 7.93 -14.93 1.59
N LEU A 156 6.93 -15.36 0.82
CA LEU A 156 6.79 -16.76 0.40
C LEU A 156 7.83 -17.17 -0.65
N SER A 157 8.06 -16.37 -1.69
CA SER A 157 9.03 -16.72 -2.73
C SER A 157 10.47 -16.75 -2.21
N LEU A 158 10.88 -15.78 -1.38
CA LEU A 158 12.22 -15.72 -0.81
C LEU A 158 12.46 -16.84 0.20
N SER A 159 11.48 -17.14 1.08
CA SER A 159 11.63 -18.19 2.09
C SER A 159 11.67 -19.60 1.46
N LEU A 160 10.75 -19.89 0.54
CA LEU A 160 10.71 -21.19 -0.16
C LEU A 160 11.88 -21.33 -1.13
N GLY A 161 12.27 -20.27 -1.83
CA GLY A 161 13.43 -20.25 -2.72
C GLY A 161 14.74 -20.45 -1.96
N LEU A 162 14.90 -19.84 -0.79
CA LEU A 162 16.06 -20.04 0.07
C LEU A 162 16.09 -21.47 0.60
N LEU A 163 14.95 -21.99 1.08
CA LEU A 163 14.84 -23.35 1.60
C LEU A 163 15.25 -24.38 0.54
N THR A 164 14.65 -24.30 -0.65
CA THR A 164 14.92 -25.22 -1.76
C THR A 164 16.38 -25.11 -2.24
N SER A 165 16.93 -23.90 -2.28
CA SER A 165 18.32 -23.66 -2.67
C SER A 165 19.32 -24.22 -1.65
N VAL A 166 19.05 -24.10 -0.34
CA VAL A 166 19.90 -24.68 0.72
C VAL A 166 19.87 -26.21 0.68
N VAL A 167 18.68 -26.82 0.53
CA VAL A 167 18.55 -28.28 0.47
C VAL A 167 19.17 -28.84 -0.82
N SER A 168 18.98 -28.15 -1.96
CA SER A 168 19.61 -28.51 -3.22
C SER A 168 21.14 -28.42 -3.12
N LEU A 169 21.66 -27.31 -2.57
CA LEU A 169 23.09 -27.13 -2.35
C LEU A 169 23.67 -28.28 -1.51
N ALA A 170 23.06 -28.59 -0.37
CA ALA A 170 23.52 -29.68 0.49
C ALA A 170 23.49 -31.05 -0.22
N SER A 171 22.39 -31.35 -0.92
CA SER A 171 22.20 -32.63 -1.62
C SER A 171 23.23 -32.82 -2.74
N PHE A 172 23.44 -31.79 -3.56
CA PHE A 172 24.36 -31.87 -4.69
C PHE A 172 25.83 -31.72 -4.30
N LEU A 173 26.14 -31.04 -3.19
CA LEU A 173 27.48 -31.09 -2.60
C LEU A 173 27.83 -32.50 -2.11
N MET A 174 26.88 -33.23 -1.50
CA MET A 174 27.09 -34.62 -1.12
C MET A 174 27.35 -35.53 -2.34
N ILE A 175 26.60 -35.33 -3.44
CA ILE A 175 26.82 -36.05 -4.71
C ILE A 175 28.22 -35.75 -5.27
N LEU A 176 28.60 -34.47 -5.35
CA LEU A 176 29.94 -34.09 -5.82
C LEU A 176 31.04 -34.66 -4.94
N TRP A 177 30.87 -34.67 -3.62
CA TRP A 177 31.83 -35.24 -2.68
C TRP A 177 32.03 -36.74 -2.94
N ALA A 178 30.92 -37.49 -3.08
CA ALA A 178 30.95 -38.92 -3.37
C ALA A 178 31.65 -39.24 -4.71
N LEU A 179 31.45 -38.39 -5.72
CA LEU A 179 32.07 -38.55 -7.04
C LEU A 179 33.52 -38.04 -7.11
N SER A 180 33.93 -37.19 -6.17
CA SER A 180 35.18 -36.43 -6.28
C SER A 180 36.43 -37.30 -6.22
N GLY A 181 36.43 -38.42 -5.50
CA GLY A 181 37.64 -39.21 -5.22
C GLY A 181 38.86 -38.37 -4.77
N PRO A 182 40.04 -38.97 -4.59
CA PRO A 182 41.26 -38.22 -4.34
C PRO A 182 41.79 -37.64 -5.65
N ALA A 183 41.91 -36.31 -5.76
CA ALA A 183 42.68 -35.69 -6.84
C ALA A 183 44.13 -35.57 -6.42
N ALA A 184 45.03 -36.22 -7.16
CA ALA A 184 46.46 -35.98 -7.07
C ALA A 184 46.81 -34.83 -8.03
N ILE A 185 47.10 -33.64 -7.49
CA ILE A 185 47.65 -32.54 -8.28
C ILE A 185 49.18 -32.68 -8.24
N PRO A 186 49.84 -33.05 -9.36
CA PRO A 186 51.29 -33.15 -9.39
C PRO A 186 51.90 -31.73 -9.39
N LEU A 187 52.49 -31.32 -8.26
CA LEU A 187 53.17 -30.02 -8.12
C LEU A 187 54.64 -30.08 -8.57
N GLY A 188 54.95 -30.96 -9.52
CA GLY A 188 56.32 -31.17 -10.00
C GLY A 188 57.27 -31.59 -8.87
N LYS A 189 58.29 -30.77 -8.59
CA LYS A 189 59.32 -31.04 -7.56
C LYS A 189 58.82 -30.98 -6.11
N TRP A 190 57.57 -30.58 -5.87
CA TRP A 190 57.00 -30.33 -4.54
C TRP A 190 56.05 -31.45 -4.07
N GLY A 191 56.01 -32.58 -4.78
CA GLY A 191 55.16 -33.73 -4.46
C GLY A 191 53.77 -33.68 -5.10
N THR A 192 52.91 -34.62 -4.73
CA THR A 192 51.50 -34.68 -5.15
C THR A 192 50.61 -34.19 -4.02
N LEU A 193 49.87 -33.10 -4.25
CA LEU A 193 48.88 -32.62 -3.29
C LEU A 193 47.57 -33.38 -3.50
N TYR A 194 47.15 -34.12 -2.48
CA TYR A 194 45.87 -34.81 -2.47
C TYR A 194 44.79 -33.91 -1.87
N ILE A 195 43.88 -33.40 -2.71
CA ILE A 195 42.75 -32.60 -2.24
C ILE A 195 41.51 -33.51 -2.19
N PRO A 196 40.99 -33.88 -1.00
CA PRO A 196 39.73 -34.60 -0.89
C PRO A 196 38.59 -33.67 -1.31
N GLY A 197 37.63 -34.20 -2.07
CA GLY A 197 36.46 -33.41 -2.47
C GLY A 197 36.78 -32.26 -3.42
N TYR A 198 37.85 -32.35 -4.24
CA TYR A 198 38.26 -31.27 -5.14
C TYR A 198 37.13 -30.74 -6.05
N LEU A 199 36.17 -31.59 -6.46
CA LEU A 199 35.00 -31.16 -7.25
C LEU A 199 34.11 -30.18 -6.47
N VAL A 200 33.95 -30.40 -5.17
CA VAL A 200 33.19 -29.50 -4.29
C VAL A 200 33.88 -28.15 -4.20
N TRP A 201 35.19 -28.14 -3.96
CA TRP A 201 35.95 -26.89 -3.86
C TRP A 201 35.95 -26.11 -5.18
N ALA A 202 36.12 -26.79 -6.31
CA ALA A 202 36.04 -26.17 -7.64
C ALA A 202 34.66 -25.53 -7.87
N ALA A 203 33.58 -26.22 -7.52
CA ALA A 203 32.21 -25.69 -7.63
C ALA A 203 31.98 -24.48 -6.73
N LEU A 204 32.39 -24.55 -5.46
CA LEU A 204 32.22 -23.45 -4.49
C LEU A 204 33.02 -22.21 -4.87
N ILE A 205 34.28 -22.38 -5.30
CA ILE A 205 35.13 -21.25 -5.73
C ILE A 205 34.54 -20.58 -6.96
N TYR A 206 34.17 -21.37 -7.98
CA TYR A 206 33.63 -20.86 -9.22
C TYR A 206 32.28 -20.16 -9.02
N ALA A 207 31.37 -20.78 -8.28
CA ALA A 207 30.08 -20.19 -7.93
C ALA A 207 30.24 -18.94 -7.07
N GLY A 208 31.10 -18.98 -6.05
CA GLY A 208 31.36 -17.85 -5.16
C GLY A 208 31.96 -16.65 -5.88
N ALA A 209 32.95 -16.86 -6.76
CA ALA A 209 33.56 -15.79 -7.56
C ALA A 209 32.57 -15.16 -8.53
N GLY A 210 31.79 -15.98 -9.24
CA GLY A 210 30.71 -15.50 -10.12
C GLY A 210 29.66 -14.70 -9.35
N THR A 211 29.28 -15.20 -8.18
CA THR A 211 28.33 -14.53 -7.27
C THR A 211 28.81 -13.16 -6.84
N TRP A 212 30.04 -13.09 -6.34
CA TRP A 212 30.64 -11.85 -5.86
C TRP A 212 30.72 -10.79 -6.97
N LEU A 213 31.16 -11.19 -8.16
CA LEU A 213 31.33 -10.27 -9.28
C LEU A 213 29.98 -9.79 -9.85
N THR A 214 28.98 -10.68 -9.91
CA THR A 214 27.60 -10.32 -10.30
C THR A 214 27.03 -9.27 -9.36
N VAL A 215 27.18 -9.45 -8.03
CA VAL A 215 26.72 -8.47 -7.03
C VAL A 215 27.46 -7.14 -7.17
N LYS A 216 28.78 -7.17 -7.39
CA LYS A 216 29.59 -5.95 -7.56
C LYS A 216 29.14 -5.13 -8.77
N ILE A 217 28.85 -5.78 -9.90
CA ILE A 217 28.41 -5.12 -11.14
C ILE A 217 26.94 -4.68 -11.06
N GLY A 218 26.08 -5.49 -10.43
CA GLY A 218 24.62 -5.28 -10.38
C GLY A 218 24.14 -4.30 -9.30
N ARG A 219 24.90 -4.07 -8.22
CA ARG A 219 24.50 -3.19 -7.10
C ARG A 219 23.93 -1.82 -7.52
N PRO A 220 24.51 -1.07 -8.48
CA PRO A 220 23.95 0.21 -8.92
C PRO A 220 22.58 0.13 -9.60
N LEU A 221 22.15 -1.04 -10.09
CA LEU A 221 20.82 -1.18 -10.71
C LEU A 221 19.69 -1.00 -9.70
N VAL A 222 19.91 -1.30 -8.42
CA VAL A 222 18.87 -1.14 -7.39
C VAL A 222 18.49 0.33 -7.22
N SER A 223 19.47 1.22 -7.08
CA SER A 223 19.20 2.65 -6.95
C SER A 223 18.61 3.25 -8.22
N LEU A 224 19.06 2.79 -9.40
CA LEU A 224 18.51 3.25 -10.68
C LEU A 224 17.05 2.81 -10.89
N ASN A 225 16.70 1.58 -10.50
CA ASN A 225 15.31 1.11 -10.56
C ASN A 225 14.40 1.84 -9.57
N PHE A 226 14.90 2.16 -8.38
CA PHE A 226 14.17 3.02 -7.43
C PHE A 226 13.91 4.41 -8.02
N LEU A 227 14.94 5.05 -8.61
CA LEU A 227 14.78 6.33 -9.30
C LEU A 227 13.79 6.24 -10.48
N ARG A 228 13.76 5.11 -11.20
CA ARG A 228 12.80 4.88 -12.29
C ARG A 228 11.36 4.96 -11.77
N GLN A 229 11.06 4.24 -10.68
CA GLN A 229 9.72 4.27 -10.07
C GLN A 229 9.34 5.67 -9.61
N ARG A 230 10.28 6.41 -9.01
CA ARG A 230 10.07 7.80 -8.59
C ARG A 230 9.75 8.72 -9.78
N PHE A 231 10.59 8.72 -10.82
CA PHE A 231 10.38 9.60 -11.97
C PHE A 231 9.10 9.25 -12.75
N GLU A 232 8.74 7.96 -12.88
CA GLU A 232 7.45 7.54 -13.46
C GLU A 232 6.25 8.03 -12.63
N ALA A 233 6.36 7.98 -11.30
CA ALA A 233 5.31 8.49 -10.42
C ALA A 233 5.17 10.01 -10.52
N ASP A 234 6.28 10.75 -10.51
CA ASP A 234 6.31 12.21 -10.64
C ASP A 234 5.68 12.66 -11.98
N PHE A 235 6.01 11.98 -13.09
CA PHE A 235 5.40 12.25 -14.40
C PHE A 235 3.90 11.95 -14.43
N ARG A 236 3.47 10.81 -13.88
CA ARG A 236 2.05 10.46 -13.80
C ARG A 236 1.26 11.46 -12.94
N PHE A 237 1.84 11.89 -11.83
CA PHE A 237 1.24 12.91 -10.98
C PHE A 237 1.04 14.23 -11.73
N SER A 238 2.03 14.68 -12.52
CA SER A 238 1.89 15.87 -13.37
C SER A 238 0.74 15.72 -14.39
N LEU A 239 0.59 14.55 -15.01
CA LEU A 239 -0.53 14.29 -15.94
C LEU A 239 -1.91 14.32 -15.25
N VAL A 240 -2.01 13.73 -14.05
CA VAL A 240 -3.24 13.77 -13.26
C VAL A 240 -3.59 15.20 -12.87
N ARG A 241 -2.59 15.99 -12.42
CA ARG A 241 -2.77 17.40 -12.08
C ARG A 241 -3.26 18.23 -13.28
N LEU A 242 -2.70 18.00 -14.46
CA LEU A 242 -3.16 18.66 -15.69
C LEU A 242 -4.63 18.34 -15.96
N ARG A 243 -5.02 17.06 -15.87
CA ARG A 243 -6.42 16.63 -16.06
C ARG A 243 -7.36 17.26 -15.04
N GLU A 244 -6.97 17.29 -13.76
CA GLU A 244 -7.78 17.86 -12.66
C GLU A 244 -7.95 19.38 -12.79
N ASN A 245 -7.07 20.06 -13.52
CA ASN A 245 -7.10 21.51 -13.71
C ASN A 245 -7.28 21.90 -15.19
N ALA A 246 -7.82 20.98 -16.01
CA ALA A 246 -7.87 21.14 -17.46
C ALA A 246 -8.65 22.40 -17.89
N GLU A 247 -9.76 22.69 -17.23
CA GLU A 247 -10.58 23.87 -17.50
C GLU A 247 -9.81 25.17 -17.19
N GLY A 248 -9.14 25.23 -16.04
CA GLY A 248 -8.32 26.38 -15.67
C GLY A 248 -7.19 26.62 -16.66
N ILE A 249 -6.48 25.55 -17.05
CA ILE A 249 -5.39 25.63 -18.03
C ILE A 249 -5.92 26.10 -19.39
N ALA A 250 -7.06 25.58 -19.85
CA ALA A 250 -7.69 25.97 -21.10
C ALA A 250 -8.14 27.43 -21.09
N PHE A 251 -8.70 27.92 -19.96
CA PHE A 251 -9.05 29.34 -19.82
C PHE A 251 -7.84 30.26 -19.89
N TYR A 252 -6.71 29.84 -19.33
CA TYR A 252 -5.46 30.62 -19.37
C TYR A 252 -4.67 30.45 -20.68
N GLY A 253 -5.01 29.48 -21.53
CA GLY A 253 -4.18 29.12 -22.70
C GLY A 253 -2.77 28.65 -22.31
N GLY A 254 -2.66 27.95 -21.18
CA GLY A 254 -1.40 27.57 -20.54
C GLY A 254 -0.74 26.30 -21.10
N GLU A 255 -1.23 25.75 -22.21
CA GLU A 255 -0.83 24.42 -22.71
C GLU A 255 0.65 24.34 -23.08
N SER A 256 1.25 25.42 -23.57
CA SER A 256 2.68 25.46 -23.93
C SER A 256 3.58 25.31 -22.71
N VAL A 257 3.25 25.99 -21.60
CA VAL A 257 3.99 25.92 -20.33
C VAL A 257 3.83 24.53 -19.70
N GLU A 258 2.61 24.00 -19.66
CA GLU A 258 2.34 22.66 -19.14
C GLU A 258 3.05 21.57 -19.97
N ARG A 259 3.13 21.74 -21.30
CA ARG A 259 3.91 20.85 -22.17
C ARG A 259 5.39 20.84 -21.81
N ASP A 260 5.99 22.01 -21.58
CA ASP A 260 7.41 22.11 -21.24
C ASP A 260 7.71 21.45 -19.88
N VAL A 261 6.83 21.63 -18.89
CA VAL A 261 6.92 20.93 -17.59
C VAL A 261 6.83 19.41 -17.76
N LEU A 262 5.88 18.92 -18.57
CA LEU A 262 5.74 17.49 -18.83
C LEU A 262 6.96 16.91 -19.57
N HIS A 263 7.55 17.67 -20.50
CA HIS A 263 8.77 17.27 -21.18
C HIS A 263 9.97 17.17 -20.23
N GLU A 264 10.14 18.13 -19.31
CA GLU A 264 11.20 18.08 -18.29
C GLU A 264 11.07 16.82 -17.42
N ARG A 265 9.85 16.53 -16.94
CA ARG A 265 9.58 15.31 -16.15
C ARG A 265 9.86 14.02 -16.93
N PHE A 266 9.53 14.00 -18.22
CA PHE A 266 9.82 12.85 -19.06
C PHE A 266 11.33 12.70 -19.34
N GLN A 267 12.07 13.80 -19.43
CA GLN A 267 13.51 13.77 -19.65
C GLN A 267 14.27 13.10 -18.49
N ASP A 268 13.81 13.28 -17.24
CA ASP A 268 14.35 12.56 -16.09
C ASP A 268 14.19 11.04 -16.22
N ILE A 269 13.02 10.59 -16.71
CA ILE A 269 12.76 9.17 -17.01
C ILE A 269 13.74 8.69 -18.09
N PHE A 270 13.89 9.44 -19.18
CA PHE A 270 14.75 9.10 -20.30
C PHE A 270 16.23 8.95 -19.88
N VAL A 271 16.76 9.93 -19.15
CA VAL A 271 18.16 9.93 -18.67
C VAL A 271 18.40 8.75 -17.71
N ASN A 272 17.46 8.47 -16.81
CA ASN A 272 17.58 7.35 -15.90
C ASN A 272 17.49 6.00 -16.64
N PHE A 273 16.59 5.88 -17.61
CA PHE A 273 16.46 4.68 -18.45
C PHE A 273 17.78 4.37 -19.18
N TRP A 274 18.45 5.40 -19.72
CA TRP A 274 19.75 5.23 -20.36
C TRP A 274 20.83 4.71 -19.40
N ARG A 275 20.83 5.18 -18.15
CA ARG A 275 21.73 4.68 -17.09
C ARG A 275 21.45 3.22 -16.75
N ILE A 276 20.16 2.83 -16.66
CA ILE A 276 19.73 1.44 -16.46
C ILE A 276 20.25 0.59 -17.62
N MET A 277 19.99 0.99 -18.86
CA MET A 277 20.40 0.24 -20.06
C MET A 277 21.91 -0.01 -20.09
N LYS A 278 22.74 1.00 -19.79
CA LYS A 278 24.20 0.84 -19.72
C LYS A 278 24.64 -0.16 -18.65
N ARG A 279 24.04 -0.10 -17.46
CA ARG A 279 24.36 -1.02 -16.34
C ARG A 279 23.86 -2.43 -16.61
N GLN A 280 22.66 -2.57 -17.14
CA GLN A 280 22.08 -3.85 -17.54
C GLN A 280 22.93 -4.50 -18.62
N LYS A 281 23.34 -3.76 -19.65
CA LYS A 281 24.28 -4.25 -20.68
C LYS A 281 25.57 -4.81 -20.06
N SER A 282 26.19 -4.08 -19.13
CA SER A 282 27.40 -4.54 -18.44
C SER A 282 27.17 -5.81 -17.62
N LEU A 283 26.02 -5.92 -16.94
CA LEU A 283 25.65 -7.10 -16.19
C LEU A 283 25.37 -8.29 -17.11
N THR A 284 24.68 -8.07 -18.24
CA THR A 284 24.40 -9.10 -19.25
C THR A 284 25.67 -9.65 -19.86
N TRP A 285 26.64 -8.78 -20.24
CA TRP A 285 27.95 -9.24 -20.73
C TRP A 285 28.63 -10.19 -19.75
N PHE A 286 28.65 -9.84 -18.46
CA PHE A 286 29.24 -10.69 -17.43
C PHE A 286 28.48 -12.00 -17.22
N THR A 287 27.16 -11.91 -17.02
CA THR A 287 26.32 -13.08 -16.68
C THR A 287 26.23 -14.09 -17.82
N VAL A 288 26.12 -13.63 -19.07
CA VAL A 288 26.15 -14.50 -20.26
C VAL A 288 27.53 -15.13 -20.43
N GLY A 289 28.61 -14.35 -20.32
CA GLY A 289 29.97 -14.89 -20.42
C GLY A 289 30.27 -15.92 -19.32
N TYR A 290 29.86 -15.63 -18.09
CA TYR A 290 29.96 -16.55 -16.96
C TYR A 290 29.19 -17.85 -17.21
N ALA A 291 27.95 -17.78 -17.70
CA ALA A 291 27.15 -18.96 -18.02
C ALA A 291 27.78 -19.83 -19.13
N GLN A 292 28.40 -19.22 -20.14
CA GLN A 292 29.10 -19.96 -21.20
C GLN A 292 30.31 -20.73 -20.67
N ILE A 293 31.12 -20.10 -19.80
CA ILE A 293 32.27 -20.77 -19.17
C ILE A 293 31.79 -21.91 -18.26
N ALA A 294 30.65 -21.75 -17.59
CA ALA A 294 30.09 -22.76 -16.70
C ALA A 294 29.69 -24.07 -17.38
N ILE A 295 29.42 -24.06 -18.70
CA ILE A 295 29.12 -25.27 -19.46
C ILE A 295 30.36 -26.18 -19.57
N ILE A 296 31.53 -25.59 -19.83
CA ILE A 296 32.76 -26.35 -20.10
C ILE A 296 33.64 -26.54 -18.85
N PHE A 297 33.56 -25.64 -17.87
CA PHE A 297 34.41 -25.68 -16.69
C PHE A 297 34.33 -27.01 -15.91
N PRO A 298 33.15 -27.61 -15.65
CA PRO A 298 33.06 -28.90 -14.96
C PRO A 298 33.71 -30.03 -15.76
N VAL A 299 33.59 -30.00 -17.09
CA VAL A 299 34.22 -30.97 -17.98
C VAL A 299 35.74 -30.91 -17.85
N LEU A 300 36.33 -29.70 -17.84
CA LEU A 300 37.78 -29.53 -17.67
C LEU A 300 38.28 -30.06 -16.31
N VAL A 301 37.52 -29.80 -15.25
CA VAL A 301 37.86 -30.23 -13.88
C VAL A 301 37.78 -31.76 -13.74
N VAL A 302 36.86 -32.41 -14.45
CA VAL A 302 36.62 -33.87 -14.37
C VAL A 302 37.42 -34.66 -15.42
N ALA A 303 37.82 -34.03 -16.52
CA ALA A 303 38.46 -34.65 -17.68
C ALA A 303 39.63 -35.58 -17.31
N PRO A 304 40.57 -35.24 -16.40
CA PRO A 304 41.67 -36.14 -16.04
C PRO A 304 41.18 -37.50 -15.54
N ARG A 305 40.09 -37.56 -14.76
CA ARG A 305 39.52 -38.82 -14.24
C ARG A 305 38.81 -39.61 -15.33
N TYR A 306 38.13 -38.92 -16.24
CA TYR A 306 37.46 -39.55 -17.38
C TYR A 306 38.48 -40.20 -18.33
N PHE A 307 39.53 -39.48 -18.72
CA PHE A 307 40.58 -40.04 -19.58
C PHE A 307 41.44 -41.09 -18.87
N ALA A 308 41.56 -41.01 -17.53
CA ALA A 308 42.15 -42.08 -16.72
C ALA A 308 41.23 -43.31 -16.52
N LYS A 309 40.04 -43.33 -17.17
CA LYS A 309 39.03 -44.40 -17.07
C LYS A 309 38.55 -44.70 -15.64
N GLN A 310 38.66 -43.72 -14.73
CA GLN A 310 38.19 -43.85 -13.35
C GLN A 310 36.68 -43.62 -13.22
N ILE A 311 36.09 -42.95 -14.21
CA ILE A 311 34.65 -42.68 -14.31
C ILE A 311 34.20 -42.89 -15.77
N GLY A 312 32.97 -43.37 -15.94
CA GLY A 312 32.33 -43.46 -17.25
C GLY A 312 31.74 -42.13 -17.72
N LEU A 313 31.12 -42.15 -18.91
CA LEU A 313 30.40 -41.02 -19.49
C LEU A 313 29.23 -40.59 -18.59
N GLY A 314 28.53 -41.54 -17.97
CA GLY A 314 27.47 -41.24 -17.01
C GLY A 314 27.98 -40.49 -15.78
N GLY A 315 29.15 -40.86 -15.26
CA GLY A 315 29.79 -40.14 -14.15
C GLY A 315 30.17 -38.71 -14.53
N LEU A 316 30.68 -38.50 -15.75
CA LEU A 316 30.96 -37.16 -16.28
C LEU A 316 29.70 -36.29 -16.35
N MET A 317 28.62 -36.82 -16.94
CA MET A 317 27.34 -36.09 -17.06
C MET A 317 26.69 -35.83 -15.69
N GLN A 318 26.84 -36.76 -14.75
CA GLN A 318 26.37 -36.59 -13.38
C GLN A 318 27.06 -35.42 -12.69
N VAL A 319 28.38 -35.27 -12.84
CA VAL A 319 29.14 -34.14 -12.28
C VAL A 319 28.73 -32.81 -12.92
N ILE A 320 28.56 -32.77 -14.25
CA ILE A 320 28.13 -31.55 -14.95
C ILE A 320 26.79 -31.05 -14.38
N ASN A 321 25.81 -31.95 -14.24
CA ASN A 321 24.50 -31.62 -13.69
C ASN A 321 24.57 -31.19 -12.21
N ALA A 322 25.37 -31.90 -11.41
CA ALA A 322 25.55 -31.57 -10.00
C ALA A 322 26.24 -30.21 -9.82
N PHE A 323 27.24 -29.90 -10.63
CA PHE A 323 27.92 -28.61 -10.63
C PHE A 323 26.96 -27.47 -10.99
N SER A 324 26.18 -27.64 -12.06
CA SER A 324 25.18 -26.64 -12.47
C SER A 324 24.15 -26.37 -11.37
N THR A 325 23.70 -27.42 -10.67
CA THR A 325 22.74 -27.28 -9.57
C THR A 325 23.36 -26.56 -8.36
N VAL A 326 24.62 -26.86 -8.02
CA VAL A 326 25.36 -26.13 -6.97
C VAL A 326 25.50 -24.65 -7.35
N GLN A 327 25.93 -24.36 -8.57
CA GLN A 327 26.04 -22.98 -9.07
C GLN A 327 24.70 -22.23 -9.00
N SER A 328 23.61 -22.84 -9.47
CA SER A 328 22.27 -22.25 -9.44
C SER A 328 21.80 -21.96 -8.01
N SER A 329 22.00 -22.92 -7.10
CA SER A 329 21.64 -22.80 -5.68
C SER A 329 22.40 -21.66 -4.98
N LEU A 330 23.69 -21.49 -5.28
CA LEU A 330 24.48 -20.35 -4.81
C LEU A 330 24.07 -19.02 -5.45
N SER A 331 23.64 -19.08 -6.72
CA SER A 331 23.19 -17.90 -7.48
C SER A 331 21.80 -17.39 -7.05
N PHE A 332 21.02 -18.18 -6.30
CA PHE A 332 19.71 -17.77 -5.79
C PHE A 332 19.74 -16.42 -5.04
N ILE A 333 20.75 -16.20 -4.19
CA ILE A 333 20.88 -14.96 -3.41
C ILE A 333 21.08 -13.75 -4.33
N ILE A 334 21.75 -13.94 -5.47
CA ILE A 334 22.03 -12.87 -6.43
C ILE A 334 20.80 -12.57 -7.27
N THR A 335 20.17 -13.62 -7.80
CA THR A 335 19.00 -13.50 -8.68
C THR A 335 17.82 -12.91 -7.90
N SER A 336 17.71 -13.25 -6.61
CA SER A 336 16.73 -12.70 -5.68
C SER A 336 17.15 -11.37 -5.03
N TYR A 337 18.30 -10.78 -5.39
CA TYR A 337 18.80 -9.57 -4.73
C TYR A 337 17.84 -8.39 -4.86
N THR A 338 17.27 -8.21 -6.06
CA THR A 338 16.25 -7.17 -6.31
C THR A 338 15.01 -7.42 -5.47
N ASP A 339 14.54 -8.66 -5.42
CA ASP A 339 13.36 -9.05 -4.65
C ASP A 339 13.56 -8.85 -3.14
N ILE A 340 14.75 -9.17 -2.63
CA ILE A 340 15.13 -8.88 -1.23
C ILE A 340 15.12 -7.38 -0.97
N ALA A 341 15.62 -6.56 -1.88
CA ALA A 341 15.62 -5.10 -1.73
C ALA A 341 14.19 -4.53 -1.74
N VAL A 342 13.33 -5.01 -2.65
CA VAL A 342 11.92 -4.60 -2.70
C VAL A 342 11.19 -5.04 -1.42
N TRP A 343 11.38 -6.29 -1.00
CA TRP A 343 10.81 -6.80 0.25
C TRP A 343 11.23 -5.98 1.49
N GLN A 344 12.51 -5.59 1.56
CA GLN A 344 13.01 -4.73 2.64
C GLN A 344 12.28 -3.38 2.65
N ALA A 345 12.21 -2.71 1.50
CA ALA A 345 11.56 -1.41 1.38
C ALA A 345 10.06 -1.49 1.70
N VAL A 346 9.37 -2.53 1.21
CA VAL A 346 7.94 -2.79 1.50
C VAL A 346 7.72 -3.03 2.99
N THR A 347 8.57 -3.83 3.62
CA THR A 347 8.47 -4.13 5.06
C THR A 347 8.66 -2.87 5.90
N GLU A 348 9.62 -2.02 5.56
CA GLU A 348 9.86 -0.74 6.26
C GLU A 348 8.66 0.20 6.11
N ARG A 349 8.08 0.32 4.91
CA ARG A 349 6.91 1.16 4.65
C ARG A 349 5.66 0.66 5.39
N LEU A 350 5.40 -0.64 5.38
CA LEU A 350 4.28 -1.25 6.12
C LEU A 350 4.47 -1.13 7.65
N ALA A 351 5.70 -1.28 8.14
CA ALA A 351 6.00 -1.14 9.55
C ALA A 351 5.83 0.32 10.04
N GLY A 352 6.21 1.29 9.21
CA GLY A 352 5.95 2.72 9.45
C GLY A 352 4.46 3.05 9.45
N PHE A 353 3.71 2.53 8.47
CA PHE A 353 2.26 2.69 8.40
C PHE A 353 1.54 2.09 9.62
N GLU A 354 1.90 0.87 10.02
CA GLU A 354 1.34 0.21 11.22
C GLU A 354 1.66 1.00 12.50
N GLY A 355 2.88 1.55 12.61
CA GLY A 355 3.27 2.42 13.73
C GLY A 355 2.36 3.64 13.84
N ARG A 356 2.16 4.37 12.75
CA ARG A 356 1.30 5.56 12.72
C ARG A 356 -0.17 5.24 13.05
N LEU A 357 -0.69 4.13 12.53
CA LEU A 357 -2.04 3.67 12.89
C LEU A 357 -2.14 3.37 14.40
N SER A 358 -1.13 2.72 14.97
CA SER A 358 -1.10 2.40 16.40
C SER A 358 -0.96 3.65 17.30
N ASP A 359 -0.24 4.68 16.84
CA ASP A 359 -0.11 5.96 17.54
C ASP A 359 -1.46 6.69 17.58
N ILE A 360 -2.20 6.70 16.47
CA ILE A 360 -3.54 7.30 16.40
C ILE A 360 -4.52 6.55 17.33
N GLN A 361 -4.49 5.23 17.34
CA GLN A 361 -5.33 4.42 18.23
C GLN A 361 -4.99 4.68 19.71
N SER A 362 -3.70 4.78 20.05
CA SER A 362 -3.24 5.06 21.41
C SER A 362 -3.61 6.47 21.87
N ALA A 363 -3.45 7.47 20.99
CA ALA A 363 -3.86 8.85 21.25
C ALA A 363 -5.38 8.97 21.47
N THR A 364 -6.18 8.09 20.87
CA THR A 364 -7.64 8.08 21.07
C THR A 364 -8.06 7.52 22.43
N LYS A 365 -7.27 6.58 22.98
CA LYS A 365 -7.53 5.92 24.27
C LYS A 365 -6.99 6.70 25.48
N GLY A 366 -6.10 7.68 25.27
CA GLY A 366 -5.58 8.55 26.33
C GLY A 366 -6.59 9.59 26.83
N PRO A 367 -6.30 10.32 27.92
CA PRO A 367 -7.17 11.39 28.42
C PRO A 367 -7.39 12.44 27.32
N GLN A 368 -8.62 12.49 26.80
CA GLN A 368 -8.97 13.46 25.77
C GLN A 368 -8.94 14.87 26.37
N LYS A 369 -8.28 15.80 25.68
CA LYS A 369 -8.20 17.20 26.11
C LYS A 369 -9.55 17.93 25.96
N LEU A 370 -10.42 17.44 25.08
CA LEU A 370 -11.81 17.86 24.92
C LEU A 370 -12.71 16.80 25.55
N LEU A 371 -13.58 17.22 26.48
CA LEU A 371 -14.56 16.35 27.10
C LEU A 371 -15.88 16.48 26.35
N THR A 372 -16.23 15.46 25.56
CA THR A 372 -17.52 15.40 24.88
C THR A 372 -18.52 14.62 25.72
N ARG A 373 -19.63 15.25 26.09
CA ARG A 373 -20.77 14.64 26.78
C ARG A 373 -21.93 14.50 25.81
N TYR A 374 -22.65 13.40 25.90
CA TYR A 374 -23.87 13.13 25.13
C TYR A 374 -25.07 13.02 26.08
N GLY A 375 -26.28 13.27 25.58
CA GLY A 375 -27.52 13.11 26.38
C GLY A 375 -28.31 14.39 26.63
N THR A 376 -27.79 15.55 26.25
CA THR A 376 -28.45 16.85 26.48
C THR A 376 -29.33 17.23 25.29
N ASN A 377 -30.57 17.70 25.48
CA ASN A 377 -31.41 18.17 24.35
C ASN A 377 -31.02 19.58 23.84
N ARG A 378 -29.72 19.88 23.91
CA ARG A 378 -29.08 21.16 23.58
C ARG A 378 -27.66 20.91 23.06
N LEU A 379 -27.12 21.87 22.33
CA LEU A 379 -25.70 22.02 22.03
C LEU A 379 -25.11 23.04 23.01
N ALA A 380 -24.11 22.66 23.81
CA ALA A 380 -23.36 23.63 24.61
C ALA A 380 -21.85 23.45 24.45
N LEU A 381 -21.14 24.55 24.26
CA LEU A 381 -19.69 24.65 24.26
C LEU A 381 -19.29 25.48 25.48
N GLU A 382 -18.44 24.93 26.34
CA GLU A 382 -18.00 25.60 27.57
C GLU A 382 -16.48 25.76 27.57
N ASN A 383 -16.02 27.01 27.53
CA ASN A 383 -14.60 27.38 27.57
C ASN A 383 -13.75 26.62 26.54
N VAL A 384 -14.26 26.51 25.31
CA VAL A 384 -13.58 25.79 24.23
C VAL A 384 -12.41 26.63 23.72
N ASN A 385 -11.24 26.01 23.76
CA ASN A 385 -9.97 26.52 23.27
C ASN A 385 -9.53 25.66 22.09
N VAL A 386 -9.13 26.29 20.98
CA VAL A 386 -8.72 25.59 19.76
C VAL A 386 -7.31 26.04 19.38
N ASP A 387 -6.46 25.06 19.12
CA ASP A 387 -5.08 25.26 18.66
C ASP A 387 -4.91 24.65 17.26
N LEU A 388 -3.95 25.17 16.50
CA LEU A 388 -3.47 24.58 15.26
C LEU A 388 -2.43 23.48 15.56
N PRO A 389 -2.12 22.58 14.60
CA PRO A 389 -1.20 21.45 14.84
C PRO A 389 0.24 21.90 15.14
N ASP A 390 0.61 23.11 14.70
CA ASP A 390 1.89 23.78 14.98
C ASP A 390 1.94 24.41 16.39
N GLY A 391 0.85 24.34 17.16
CA GLY A 391 0.71 24.95 18.48
C GLY A 391 0.23 26.41 18.45
N THR A 392 -0.02 26.98 17.26
CA THR A 392 -0.57 28.33 17.13
C THR A 392 -1.99 28.37 17.70
N ARG A 393 -2.27 29.37 18.52
CA ARG A 393 -3.54 29.53 19.22
C ARG A 393 -4.57 30.14 18.26
N LEU A 394 -5.72 29.49 18.07
CA LEU A 394 -6.73 29.92 17.09
C LEU A 394 -7.96 30.55 17.76
N LEU A 395 -8.55 29.86 18.74
CA LEU A 395 -9.72 30.33 19.49
C LEU A 395 -9.50 30.16 20.99
N ARG A 396 -10.00 31.12 21.78
CA ARG A 396 -9.91 31.11 23.24
C ARG A 396 -11.25 31.36 23.91
N ASN A 397 -11.51 30.60 24.98
CA ASN A 397 -12.66 30.74 25.87
C ASN A 397 -14.01 30.86 25.13
N PHE A 398 -14.16 30.17 24.00
CA PHE A 398 -15.39 30.23 23.22
C PHE A 398 -16.49 29.43 23.94
N SER A 399 -17.64 30.07 24.13
CA SER A 399 -18.82 29.43 24.71
C SER A 399 -20.05 29.71 23.86
N LEU A 400 -20.88 28.69 23.68
CA LEU A 400 -22.09 28.71 22.85
C LEU A 400 -23.14 27.85 23.53
N ASN A 401 -24.40 28.26 23.49
CA ASN A 401 -25.52 27.41 23.91
C ASN A 401 -26.67 27.55 22.91
N ALA A 402 -27.21 26.44 22.44
CA ALA A 402 -28.34 26.40 21.51
C ALA A 402 -29.30 25.26 21.91
N CYS A 403 -30.59 25.60 22.01
CA CYS A 403 -31.67 24.69 22.35
C CYS A 403 -32.45 24.21 21.11
N ALA A 404 -33.28 23.17 21.27
CA ALA A 404 -34.09 22.63 20.17
C ALA A 404 -34.91 23.70 19.44
N GLY A 405 -34.76 23.76 18.12
CA GLY A 405 -35.42 24.73 17.24
C GLY A 405 -34.75 26.10 17.16
N GLU A 406 -33.66 26.35 17.91
CA GLU A 406 -32.86 27.56 17.77
C GLU A 406 -31.88 27.45 16.59
N ARG A 407 -31.68 28.57 15.92
CA ARG A 407 -30.78 28.70 14.77
C ARG A 407 -29.72 29.75 15.07
N VAL A 408 -28.46 29.36 15.02
CA VAL A 408 -27.32 30.23 15.32
C VAL A 408 -26.47 30.41 14.07
N LEU A 409 -26.20 31.66 13.72
CA LEU A 409 -25.27 32.04 12.66
C LEU A 409 -23.91 32.40 13.27
N ILE A 410 -22.86 31.69 12.85
CA ILE A 410 -21.47 31.98 13.21
C ILE A 410 -20.84 32.80 12.08
N THR A 411 -20.46 34.03 12.40
CA THR A 411 -19.78 34.96 11.49
C THR A 411 -18.33 35.21 11.93
N GLY A 412 -17.55 35.86 11.07
CA GLY A 412 -16.18 36.29 11.38
C GLY A 412 -15.28 36.26 10.15
N PRO A 413 -14.08 36.86 10.22
CA PRO A 413 -13.19 37.02 9.07
C PRO A 413 -12.77 35.67 8.45
N SER A 414 -12.35 35.70 7.18
CA SER A 414 -11.74 34.55 6.52
C SER A 414 -10.49 34.11 7.27
N GLY A 415 -10.35 32.80 7.52
CA GLY A 415 -9.28 32.28 8.39
C GLY A 415 -9.52 32.46 9.89
N GLY A 416 -10.68 33.00 10.30
CA GLY A 416 -11.06 33.22 11.70
C GLY A 416 -11.28 31.95 12.54
N GLY A 417 -11.15 30.75 11.95
CA GLY A 417 -11.28 29.47 12.65
C GLY A 417 -12.67 28.83 12.66
N LYS A 418 -13.64 29.37 11.89
CA LYS A 418 -15.03 28.88 11.80
C LYS A 418 -15.13 27.38 11.46
N SER A 419 -14.54 26.96 10.34
CA SER A 419 -14.54 25.55 9.94
C SER A 419 -13.71 24.67 10.87
N THR A 420 -12.68 25.21 11.53
CA THR A 420 -11.91 24.48 12.54
C THR A 420 -12.74 24.23 13.80
N LEU A 421 -13.54 25.20 14.24
CA LEU A 421 -14.50 25.04 15.34
C LEU A 421 -15.51 23.94 15.02
N LEU A 422 -16.08 23.93 13.81
CA LEU A 422 -16.97 22.85 13.38
C LEU A 422 -16.29 21.47 13.42
N ARG A 423 -15.02 21.37 13.02
CA ARG A 423 -14.23 20.14 13.11
C ARG A 423 -13.98 19.70 14.56
N VAL A 424 -13.82 20.65 15.50
CA VAL A 424 -13.72 20.37 16.94
C VAL A 424 -15.01 19.74 17.44
N VAL A 425 -16.16 20.35 17.12
CA VAL A 425 -17.48 19.84 17.52
C VAL A 425 -17.79 18.48 16.89
N ALA A 426 -17.36 18.25 15.65
CA ALA A 426 -17.48 16.97 14.97
C ALA A 426 -16.55 15.86 15.52
N GLY A 427 -15.63 16.17 16.45
CA GLY A 427 -14.61 15.26 16.95
C GLY A 427 -13.52 14.92 15.91
N LEU A 428 -13.39 15.73 14.86
CA LEU A 428 -12.39 15.58 13.81
C LEU A 428 -11.07 16.29 14.15
N TRP A 429 -11.11 17.30 15.02
CA TRP A 429 -9.94 18.09 15.40
C TRP A 429 -9.47 17.74 16.82
N PRO A 430 -8.27 17.14 17.00
CA PRO A 430 -7.81 16.71 18.32
C PRO A 430 -7.11 17.81 19.14
N PHE A 431 -6.80 18.96 18.52
CA PHE A 431 -6.03 20.04 19.15
C PHE A 431 -6.96 21.08 19.78
N GLY A 432 -7.61 20.71 20.89
CA GLY A 432 -8.44 21.63 21.66
C GLY A 432 -8.56 21.27 23.12
N ARG A 433 -9.15 22.16 23.92
CA ARG A 433 -9.49 21.95 25.34
C ARG A 433 -10.86 22.53 25.65
N GLY A 434 -11.58 21.97 26.63
CA GLY A 434 -12.89 22.44 27.06
C GLY A 434 -13.93 21.32 27.10
N THR A 435 -15.20 21.70 27.28
CA THR A 435 -16.33 20.75 27.35
C THR A 435 -17.28 21.00 26.19
N ILE A 436 -17.74 19.93 25.57
CA ILE A 436 -18.73 19.93 24.48
C ILE A 436 -19.90 19.04 24.90
N ASP A 437 -21.05 19.64 25.16
CA ASP A 437 -22.32 18.92 25.37
C ASP A 437 -23.05 18.82 24.03
N LEU A 438 -23.27 17.60 23.56
CA LEU A 438 -23.99 17.29 22.33
C LEU A 438 -25.30 16.56 22.62
N CYS A 439 -26.27 16.78 21.73
CA CYS A 439 -27.45 15.94 21.69
C CYS A 439 -27.10 14.50 21.33
N ASP A 440 -27.73 13.56 22.04
CA ASP A 440 -27.50 12.11 21.89
C ASP A 440 -28.01 11.55 20.55
N ARG A 441 -28.61 12.39 19.70
CA ARG A 441 -29.39 11.98 18.53
C ARG A 441 -28.90 12.65 17.25
N LYS A 442 -28.96 11.87 16.16
CA LYS A 442 -28.80 12.22 14.73
C LYS A 442 -28.20 13.62 14.47
N ILE A 443 -26.88 13.71 14.42
CA ILE A 443 -26.14 14.92 14.05
C ILE A 443 -25.73 14.82 12.59
N LEU A 444 -25.95 15.88 11.80
CA LEU A 444 -25.55 15.93 10.40
C LEU A 444 -24.65 17.16 10.14
N PHE A 445 -23.52 16.93 9.48
CA PHE A 445 -22.57 17.97 9.10
C PHE A 445 -22.55 18.11 7.57
N LEU A 446 -22.80 19.31 7.07
CA LEU A 446 -22.72 19.63 5.64
C LEU A 446 -21.51 20.56 5.42
N PRO A 447 -20.43 20.08 4.79
CA PRO A 447 -19.32 20.93 4.40
C PRO A 447 -19.67 21.80 3.18
N GLN A 448 -18.88 22.84 2.93
CA GLN A 448 -19.03 23.75 1.79
C GLN A 448 -19.09 23.03 0.44
N ARG A 449 -18.22 22.01 0.29
CA ARG A 449 -18.20 21.08 -0.86
C ARG A 449 -18.73 19.72 -0.41
N PRO A 450 -19.98 19.38 -0.71
CA PRO A 450 -20.57 18.10 -0.32
C PRO A 450 -19.81 16.92 -0.92
N TYR A 451 -19.60 15.87 -0.11
CA TYR A 451 -19.09 14.60 -0.62
C TYR A 451 -20.21 13.78 -1.28
N LEU A 452 -19.96 13.32 -2.50
CA LEU A 452 -20.84 12.41 -3.25
C LEU A 452 -20.10 11.06 -3.43
N PRO A 453 -20.63 9.95 -2.88
CA PRO A 453 -20.00 8.64 -3.02
C PRO A 453 -20.11 8.11 -4.45
N LEU A 454 -19.20 7.19 -4.81
CA LEU A 454 -19.29 6.43 -6.06
C LEU A 454 -20.54 5.54 -6.06
N GLY A 455 -21.25 5.50 -7.19
CA GLY A 455 -22.42 4.66 -7.38
C GLY A 455 -23.61 5.44 -7.95
N THR A 456 -24.82 4.99 -7.60
CA THR A 456 -26.06 5.58 -8.12
C THR A 456 -26.40 6.91 -7.46
N LEU A 457 -27.23 7.73 -8.12
CA LEU A 457 -27.70 8.98 -7.52
C LEU A 457 -28.50 8.73 -6.22
N ALA A 458 -29.30 7.65 -6.18
CA ALA A 458 -29.98 7.20 -4.98
C ALA A 458 -28.99 6.93 -3.84
N ARG A 459 -27.83 6.35 -4.14
CA ARG A 459 -26.75 6.15 -3.17
C ARG A 459 -26.13 7.44 -2.68
N ALA A 460 -25.94 8.40 -3.59
CA ALA A 460 -25.47 9.71 -3.20
C ALA A 460 -26.48 10.44 -2.29
N LEU A 461 -27.78 10.27 -2.54
CA LEU A 461 -28.84 10.90 -1.77
C LEU A 461 -29.06 10.25 -0.39
N ALA A 462 -28.93 8.93 -0.28
CA ALA A 462 -29.11 8.21 0.99
C ALA A 462 -27.90 8.29 1.93
N TYR A 463 -26.72 8.68 1.44
CA TYR A 463 -25.49 8.79 2.23
C TYR A 463 -25.70 9.71 3.45
N PRO A 464 -25.28 9.33 4.67
CA PRO A 464 -24.36 8.24 5.02
C PRO A 464 -25.01 6.87 5.29
N ARG A 465 -26.32 6.72 5.06
CA ARG A 465 -27.01 5.43 5.20
C ARG A 465 -26.88 4.60 3.92
N ASP A 466 -27.09 3.29 4.05
CA ASP A 466 -27.04 2.39 2.91
C ASP A 466 -28.33 2.50 2.08
N SER A 467 -28.18 2.62 0.76
CA SER A 467 -29.17 3.26 -0.10
C SER A 467 -30.31 2.38 -0.58
N GLU A 468 -30.12 1.06 -0.60
CA GLU A 468 -31.11 0.15 -1.21
C GLU A 468 -32.23 -0.29 -0.24
N SER A 469 -32.08 -0.05 1.07
CA SER A 469 -33.09 -0.47 2.06
C SER A 469 -33.55 0.64 3.02
N SER A 470 -32.89 1.81 3.03
CA SER A 470 -33.17 2.85 4.03
C SER A 470 -34.34 3.78 3.66
N TYR A 471 -34.60 3.99 2.36
CA TYR A 471 -35.60 4.93 1.88
C TYR A 471 -36.31 4.38 0.64
N SER A 472 -37.61 4.64 0.53
CA SER A 472 -38.38 4.30 -0.68
C SER A 472 -38.07 5.26 -1.83
N THR A 473 -38.22 4.80 -3.07
CA THR A 473 -38.05 5.65 -4.27
C THR A 473 -38.94 6.90 -4.21
N VAL A 474 -40.15 6.79 -3.66
CA VAL A 474 -41.07 7.91 -3.47
C VAL A 474 -40.45 8.98 -2.57
N GLN A 475 -39.86 8.60 -1.43
CA GLN A 475 -39.19 9.53 -0.52
C GLN A 475 -37.98 10.20 -1.17
N LEU A 476 -37.22 9.47 -1.99
CA LEU A 476 -36.07 10.03 -2.71
C LEU A 476 -36.50 11.06 -3.76
N ARG A 477 -37.60 10.81 -4.49
CA ARG A 477 -38.15 11.74 -5.47
C ARG A 477 -38.73 12.99 -4.80
N ASP A 478 -39.52 12.81 -3.75
CA ASP A 478 -40.09 13.91 -2.96
C ASP A 478 -38.99 14.83 -2.38
N ALA A 479 -37.90 14.24 -1.87
CA ALA A 479 -36.77 15.01 -1.38
C ALA A 479 -36.02 15.78 -2.49
N LEU A 480 -35.90 15.22 -3.70
CA LEU A 480 -35.31 15.92 -4.85
C LEU A 480 -36.20 17.06 -5.34
N GLU A 481 -37.51 16.82 -5.43
CA GLU A 481 -38.48 17.84 -5.83
C GLU A 481 -38.49 19.02 -4.86
N THR A 482 -38.51 18.73 -3.55
CA THR A 482 -38.53 19.74 -2.49
C THR A 482 -37.31 20.68 -2.53
N VAL A 483 -36.14 20.21 -2.96
CA VAL A 483 -34.93 21.04 -3.08
C VAL A 483 -34.70 21.60 -4.50
N GLY A 484 -35.70 21.50 -5.38
CA GLY A 484 -35.63 21.99 -6.75
C GLY A 484 -34.68 21.21 -7.66
N LEU A 485 -34.51 19.91 -7.42
CA LEU A 485 -33.75 18.96 -8.25
C LEU A 485 -34.64 17.89 -8.90
N GLY A 486 -35.95 18.16 -9.05
CA GLY A 486 -36.92 17.28 -9.70
C GLY A 486 -36.46 16.66 -11.03
N PRO A 487 -35.80 17.40 -11.97
CA PRO A 487 -35.32 16.84 -13.23
C PRO A 487 -34.31 15.69 -13.13
N LEU A 488 -33.77 15.42 -11.94
CA LEU A 488 -32.85 14.31 -11.69
C LEU A 488 -33.55 13.03 -11.21
N GLU A 489 -34.88 13.05 -11.02
CA GLU A 489 -35.65 11.91 -10.48
C GLU A 489 -35.52 10.63 -11.30
N ASP A 490 -35.45 10.75 -12.63
CA ASP A 490 -35.31 9.62 -13.55
C ASP A 490 -33.89 9.03 -13.54
N LYS A 491 -32.94 9.69 -12.88
CA LYS A 491 -31.53 9.29 -12.83
C LYS A 491 -31.15 8.62 -11.52
N LEU A 492 -32.11 8.34 -10.63
CA LEU A 492 -31.87 7.73 -9.32
C LEU A 492 -31.04 6.45 -9.39
N ASP A 493 -31.26 5.60 -10.40
CA ASP A 493 -30.60 4.31 -10.57
C ASP A 493 -29.34 4.36 -11.46
N ILE A 494 -28.99 5.52 -12.00
CA ILE A 494 -27.82 5.69 -12.87
C ILE A 494 -26.56 5.81 -12.02
N ALA A 495 -25.56 4.96 -12.30
CA ALA A 495 -24.23 5.09 -11.72
C ALA A 495 -23.35 6.01 -12.58
N ASP A 496 -22.84 7.09 -11.98
CA ASP A 496 -22.00 8.09 -12.65
C ASP A 496 -21.10 8.82 -11.64
N ASP A 497 -20.13 9.61 -12.11
CA ASP A 497 -19.37 10.53 -11.25
C ASP A 497 -20.17 11.83 -11.02
N TRP A 498 -21.13 11.73 -10.10
CA TRP A 498 -22.00 12.85 -9.71
C TRP A 498 -21.23 14.07 -9.20
N SER A 499 -20.00 13.91 -8.71
CA SER A 499 -19.15 15.02 -8.24
C SER A 499 -18.60 15.88 -9.37
N GLN A 500 -18.44 15.30 -10.58
CA GLN A 500 -18.04 16.03 -11.78
C GLN A 500 -19.26 16.48 -12.59
N ARG A 501 -20.37 15.73 -12.51
CA ARG A 501 -21.57 15.99 -13.32
C ARG A 501 -22.44 17.12 -12.77
N LEU A 502 -22.57 17.22 -11.44
CA LEU A 502 -23.38 18.23 -10.79
C LEU A 502 -22.56 19.49 -10.53
N SER A 503 -23.15 20.66 -10.78
CA SER A 503 -22.59 21.93 -10.35
C SER A 503 -22.53 22.03 -8.82
N LEU A 504 -21.67 22.88 -8.27
CA LEU A 504 -21.56 23.04 -6.82
C LEU A 504 -22.89 23.45 -6.16
N GLY A 505 -23.70 24.27 -6.83
CA GLY A 505 -25.05 24.63 -6.36
C GLY A 505 -26.01 23.44 -6.30
N GLU A 506 -26.02 22.59 -7.33
CA GLU A 506 -26.81 21.34 -7.33
C GLU A 506 -26.31 20.35 -6.27
N GLN A 507 -24.99 20.25 -6.07
CA GLN A 507 -24.42 19.44 -4.99
C GLN A 507 -24.88 19.92 -3.62
N GLN A 508 -24.91 21.24 -3.41
CA GLN A 508 -25.41 21.87 -2.17
C GLN A 508 -26.91 21.60 -1.97
N ARG A 509 -27.75 21.74 -2.99
CA ARG A 509 -29.18 21.37 -2.94
C ARG A 509 -29.38 19.89 -2.60
N LEU A 510 -28.59 18.99 -3.20
CA LEU A 510 -28.62 17.56 -2.91
C LEU A 510 -28.24 17.29 -1.44
N ALA A 511 -27.27 18.03 -0.89
CA ALA A 511 -26.93 17.93 0.52
C ALA A 511 -28.08 18.37 1.44
N PHE A 512 -28.88 19.36 1.06
CA PHE A 512 -30.11 19.73 1.78
C PHE A 512 -31.17 18.63 1.73
N ALA A 513 -31.33 17.94 0.59
CA ALA A 513 -32.25 16.81 0.51
C ALA A 513 -31.86 15.69 1.49
N ARG A 514 -30.56 15.51 1.80
CA ARG A 514 -30.11 14.60 2.87
C ARG A 514 -30.60 15.01 4.25
N ILE A 515 -30.75 16.32 4.53
CA ILE A 515 -31.30 16.81 5.80
C ILE A 515 -32.76 16.36 5.94
N LEU A 516 -33.55 16.52 4.86
CA LEU A 516 -34.96 16.13 4.83
C LEU A 516 -35.14 14.63 5.07
N LEU A 517 -34.31 13.81 4.42
CA LEU A 517 -34.37 12.35 4.56
C LEU A 517 -33.89 11.87 5.93
N ALA A 518 -32.81 12.44 6.46
CA ALA A 518 -32.22 11.99 7.71
C ALA A 518 -33.00 12.45 8.96
N THR A 519 -33.73 13.57 8.85
CA THR A 519 -34.44 14.28 9.94
C THR A 519 -33.55 14.44 11.19
N PRO A 520 -32.38 15.10 11.08
CA PRO A 520 -31.42 15.24 12.18
C PRO A 520 -31.92 16.20 13.28
N ASN A 521 -31.44 16.02 14.50
CA ASN A 521 -31.74 16.91 15.63
C ASN A 521 -30.81 18.12 15.68
N LEU A 522 -29.61 17.98 15.15
CA LEU A 522 -28.60 19.03 15.08
C LEU A 522 -27.95 19.01 13.69
N VAL A 523 -27.97 20.16 13.03
CA VAL A 523 -27.38 20.35 11.70
C VAL A 523 -26.32 21.42 11.76
N PHE A 524 -25.14 21.08 11.25
CA PHE A 524 -24.07 22.05 11.00
C PHE A 524 -23.96 22.32 9.51
N LEU A 525 -24.05 23.59 9.12
CA LEU A 525 -23.95 24.06 7.74
C LEU A 525 -22.67 24.90 7.60
N ASP A 526 -21.60 24.35 7.01
CA ASP A 526 -20.35 25.08 6.76
C ASP A 526 -20.39 25.70 5.35
N GLU A 527 -20.85 26.95 5.22
CA GLU A 527 -21.00 27.63 3.92
C GLU A 527 -21.82 26.81 2.90
N ALA A 528 -22.81 26.05 3.38
CA ALA A 528 -23.55 25.07 2.58
C ALA A 528 -24.47 25.67 1.50
N THR A 529 -24.61 26.99 1.42
CA THR A 529 -25.38 27.72 0.38
C THR A 529 -24.51 28.71 -0.42
N SER A 530 -23.17 28.63 -0.29
CA SER A 530 -22.26 29.62 -0.87
C SER A 530 -22.28 29.69 -2.40
N ALA A 531 -22.72 28.63 -3.09
CA ALA A 531 -22.78 28.56 -4.54
C ALA A 531 -24.20 28.79 -5.11
N LEU A 532 -25.15 29.12 -4.24
CA LEU A 532 -26.53 29.42 -4.61
C LEU A 532 -26.75 30.93 -4.73
N ASP A 533 -27.73 31.34 -5.53
CA ASP A 533 -28.26 32.69 -5.54
C ASP A 533 -29.15 32.94 -4.31
N GLU A 534 -29.48 34.20 -4.04
CA GLU A 534 -30.21 34.59 -2.83
C GLU A 534 -31.63 34.01 -2.76
N SER A 535 -32.28 33.78 -3.91
CA SER A 535 -33.63 33.22 -3.93
C SER A 535 -33.63 31.73 -3.57
N SER A 536 -32.74 30.95 -4.20
CA SER A 536 -32.55 29.53 -3.85
C SER A 536 -32.07 29.33 -2.42
N GLU A 537 -31.17 30.21 -1.93
CA GLU A 537 -30.74 30.18 -0.53
C GLU A 537 -31.94 30.40 0.41
N ALA A 538 -32.83 31.34 0.08
CA ALA A 538 -34.03 31.59 0.86
C ALA A 538 -34.94 30.37 0.93
N GLU A 539 -35.25 29.76 -0.22
CA GLU A 539 -36.11 28.58 -0.31
C GLU A 539 -35.60 27.43 0.57
N LEU A 540 -34.30 27.14 0.53
CA LEU A 540 -33.70 26.07 1.33
C LEU A 540 -33.75 26.35 2.84
N TYR A 541 -33.54 27.59 3.27
CA TYR A 541 -33.66 27.98 4.68
C TYR A 541 -35.12 28.03 5.14
N ASP A 542 -36.06 28.43 4.28
CA ASP A 542 -37.49 28.42 4.57
C ASP A 542 -37.99 26.98 4.80
N ILE A 543 -37.51 26.02 3.99
CA ILE A 543 -37.77 24.59 4.21
C ILE A 543 -37.26 24.13 5.59
N LEU A 544 -36.04 24.52 5.98
CA LEU A 544 -35.50 24.18 7.30
C LEU A 544 -36.25 24.87 8.44
N CYS A 545 -36.70 26.11 8.23
CA CYS A 545 -37.49 26.85 9.22
C CYS A 545 -38.89 26.26 9.41
N ALA A 546 -39.50 25.75 8.35
CA ALA A 546 -40.81 25.11 8.36
C ALA A 546 -40.76 23.62 8.79
N ALA A 547 -39.56 23.06 8.98
CA ALA A 547 -39.37 21.66 9.32
C ALA A 547 -40.09 21.27 10.64
N PRO A 548 -41.01 20.28 10.63
CA PRO A 548 -41.84 19.96 11.79
C PRO A 548 -41.05 19.39 12.97
N TRP A 549 -39.87 18.80 12.72
CA TRP A 549 -39.01 18.22 13.77
C TRP A 549 -38.10 19.23 14.47
N ARG A 550 -38.13 20.51 14.07
CA ARG A 550 -37.44 21.66 14.70
C ARG A 550 -35.97 21.37 15.07
N PRO A 551 -35.08 21.16 14.08
CA PRO A 551 -33.66 20.91 14.34
C PRO A 551 -32.97 22.13 14.97
N ILE A 552 -31.92 21.90 15.75
CA ILE A 552 -30.93 22.93 16.06
C ILE A 552 -30.10 23.16 14.79
N VAL A 553 -29.98 24.40 14.33
CA VAL A 553 -29.20 24.72 13.12
C VAL A 553 -28.05 25.64 13.49
N ILE A 554 -26.84 25.21 13.19
CA ILE A 554 -25.63 26.03 13.33
C ILE A 554 -25.07 26.27 11.94
N SER A 555 -25.16 27.50 11.47
CA SER A 555 -24.69 27.89 10.15
C SER A 555 -23.43 28.73 10.26
N VAL A 556 -22.45 28.43 9.42
CA VAL A 556 -21.28 29.28 9.19
C VAL A 556 -21.47 29.95 7.84
N GLY A 557 -21.40 31.28 7.81
CA GLY A 557 -21.57 32.03 6.58
C GLY A 557 -21.12 33.47 6.67
N HIS A 558 -20.89 34.07 5.51
CA HIS A 558 -20.43 35.44 5.38
C HIS A 558 -21.49 36.40 4.83
N ARG A 559 -22.54 35.87 4.20
CA ARG A 559 -23.60 36.66 3.57
C ARG A 559 -24.56 37.24 4.61
N SER A 560 -24.88 38.52 4.49
CA SER A 560 -25.84 39.21 5.37
C SER A 560 -27.26 38.68 5.22
N THR A 561 -27.62 38.13 4.05
CA THR A 561 -28.90 37.51 3.73
C THR A 561 -29.29 36.38 4.69
N LEU A 562 -28.29 35.67 5.25
CA LEU A 562 -28.52 34.59 6.20
C LEU A 562 -29.09 35.07 7.54
N ARG A 563 -28.84 36.33 7.94
CA ARG A 563 -29.20 36.84 9.28
C ARG A 563 -30.70 36.73 9.56
N ARG A 564 -31.56 36.91 8.56
CA ARG A 564 -33.02 36.85 8.73
C ARG A 564 -33.56 35.47 9.13
N PHE A 565 -32.78 34.41 8.88
CA PHE A 565 -33.18 33.02 9.15
C PHE A 565 -32.64 32.50 10.50
N HIS A 566 -31.89 33.31 11.25
CA HIS A 566 -31.22 32.88 12.47
C HIS A 566 -31.67 33.72 13.65
N ASP A 567 -31.86 33.05 14.79
CA ASP A 567 -32.33 33.67 16.03
C ASP A 567 -31.18 34.34 16.79
N GLN A 568 -29.95 33.84 16.61
CA GLN A 568 -28.73 34.37 17.23
C GLN A 568 -27.60 34.50 16.19
N VAL A 569 -26.79 35.55 16.32
CA VAL A 569 -25.59 35.76 15.51
C VAL A 569 -24.39 35.92 16.42
N ILE A 570 -23.34 35.14 16.20
CA ILE A 570 -22.11 35.14 17.00
C ILE A 570 -20.93 35.41 16.09
N ASP A 571 -20.19 36.48 16.39
CA ASP A 571 -18.94 36.79 15.71
C ASP A 571 -17.75 36.10 16.41
N LEU A 572 -16.94 35.36 15.65
CA LEU A 572 -15.72 34.73 16.14
C LEU A 572 -14.53 35.68 16.24
N ALA A 573 -14.56 36.86 15.62
CA ALA A 573 -13.43 37.79 15.62
C ALA A 573 -12.87 38.09 17.04
N PRO A 574 -13.71 38.36 18.07
CA PRO A 574 -13.22 38.67 19.42
C PRO A 574 -12.54 37.49 20.14
N PHE A 575 -12.84 36.25 19.73
CA PHE A 575 -12.30 35.04 20.33
C PHE A 575 -11.00 34.57 19.66
N ASN A 576 -10.64 35.21 18.54
CA ASN A 576 -9.46 34.87 17.78
C ASN A 576 -8.25 35.70 18.23
N GLU A 577 -7.22 35.04 18.78
CA GLU A 577 -6.03 35.73 19.29
C GLU A 577 -5.29 36.55 18.22
N ARG A 578 -5.43 36.21 16.93
CA ARG A 578 -4.78 36.93 15.83
C ARG A 578 -5.41 38.31 15.59
N PHE A 579 -6.72 38.42 15.77
CA PHE A 579 -7.48 39.67 15.55
C PHE A 579 -7.70 40.46 16.84
N ALA A 580 -7.74 39.79 18.00
CA ALA A 580 -7.80 40.46 19.31
C ALA A 580 -6.57 41.37 19.60
N LYS A 581 -5.44 41.16 18.90
CA LYS A 581 -4.25 42.03 19.01
C LYS A 581 -4.29 43.26 18.10
N GLU A 582 -5.05 43.23 17.00
CA GLU A 582 -5.16 44.38 16.07
C GLU A 582 -6.06 45.47 16.66
N ASP A 583 -7.17 45.10 17.30
CA ASP A 583 -8.07 46.06 17.99
C ASP A 583 -7.41 46.75 19.20
N ALA A 584 -6.44 46.08 19.85
CA ALA A 584 -5.68 46.68 20.95
C ALA A 584 -4.66 47.73 20.48
N CYS A 585 -4.28 47.72 19.19
CA CYS A 585 -3.29 48.64 18.63
C CYS A 585 -3.92 49.83 17.89
N SER A 586 -5.21 49.78 17.55
CA SER A 586 -5.95 50.88 16.93
C SER A 586 -6.59 51.86 17.91
N VAL A 587 -6.41 51.65 19.23
CA VAL A 587 -6.92 52.50 20.31
C VAL A 587 -5.78 53.11 21.15
N ALA A 588 -4.52 52.99 20.69
CA ALA A 588 -3.34 53.53 21.36
C ALA A 588 -2.84 54.84 20.73
#